data_AF-A0A6P0Z2U3-F1
#
_entry.id   AF-A0A6P0Z2U3-F1
#
_cell.length_a   1.000
_cell.length_b   1.000
_cell.length_c   1.000
_cell.angle_alpha   90.00
_cell.angle_beta   90.00
_cell.angle_gamma   90.00
#
_symmetry.space_group_name_H-M   'P 1'
#
loop_
_entity.id
_entity.type
_entity.pdbx_description
1 polymer ?
#
loop_
_entity_poly.entity_id
_entity_poly.type
_entity_poly.pdbx_seq_one_letter_code
_entity_poly.pdbx_strand_id
1 'polypeptide(L)'
;MRTQWESHLQNLGEWHGSFTRLSPQGQQLEDIPSILILEQLNDKQQARLTLRRFRENLPVNELVYEYSSIERNLLFFENGAFSRGALRWGAYSEFWAEFGLIEANRRLRMVQQYNRDSQLRALTLIRERLVGTDTPEGPQLTFEQLLGEWEGKAITIYPELQGASNSEAESPHSYPTKLKIEYQGNN
;
A
#
# COMPACT_ATOMS: atom_id res chain seq x y z
N MET A 1 11.02 0.07 -19.20
CA MET A 1 10.44 0.66 -17.98
C MET A 1 8.93 0.57 -18.13
N ARG A 2 8.22 0.07 -17.11
CA ARG A 2 6.75 0.02 -17.16
C ARG A 2 6.19 1.43 -16.96
N THR A 3 5.14 1.76 -17.71
CA THR A 3 4.30 2.93 -17.43
C THR A 3 3.59 2.77 -16.08
N GLN A 4 3.03 3.86 -15.54
CA GLN A 4 2.22 3.79 -14.32
C GLN A 4 1.01 2.87 -14.49
N TRP A 5 0.39 2.84 -15.69
CA TRP A 5 -0.71 1.93 -15.99
C TRP A 5 -0.25 0.46 -16.01
N GLU A 6 0.85 0.14 -16.69
CA GLU A 6 1.38 -1.25 -16.73
C GLU A 6 1.83 -1.74 -15.35
N SER A 7 2.39 -0.84 -14.54
CA SER A 7 2.77 -1.11 -13.14
C SER A 7 1.54 -1.35 -12.27
N HIS A 8 0.48 -0.56 -12.47
CA HIS A 8 -0.81 -0.78 -11.83
C HIS A 8 -1.39 -2.17 -12.18
N LEU A 9 -1.34 -2.58 -13.44
CA LEU A 9 -1.84 -3.88 -13.90
C LEU A 9 -1.08 -5.09 -13.31
N GLN A 10 0.06 -4.90 -12.62
CA GLN A 10 0.68 -5.98 -11.84
C GLN A 10 -0.16 -6.42 -10.64
N ASN A 11 -1.19 -5.65 -10.28
CA ASN A 11 -2.11 -5.95 -9.19
C ASN A 11 -3.36 -6.74 -9.62
N LEU A 12 -3.48 -7.09 -10.91
CA LEU A 12 -4.63 -7.84 -11.44
C LEU A 12 -4.82 -9.16 -10.69
N GLY A 13 -6.08 -9.57 -10.57
CA GLY A 13 -6.48 -10.83 -9.94
C GLY A 13 -7.47 -10.65 -8.80
N GLU A 14 -7.84 -11.77 -8.19
CA GLU A 14 -8.71 -11.84 -7.03
C GLU A 14 -7.88 -12.06 -5.76
N TRP A 15 -8.01 -11.13 -4.83
CA TRP A 15 -7.21 -11.05 -3.62
C TRP A 15 -8.10 -11.24 -2.40
N HIS A 16 -7.85 -12.31 -1.62
CA HIS A 16 -8.57 -12.62 -0.40
C HIS A 16 -7.75 -12.23 0.81
N GLY A 17 -8.40 -11.66 1.82
CA GLY A 17 -7.70 -11.13 2.96
C GLY A 17 -8.61 -10.53 4.01
N SER A 18 -8.08 -9.58 4.78
CA SER A 18 -8.86 -8.79 5.73
C SER A 18 -8.33 -7.37 5.88
N PHE A 19 -9.21 -6.48 6.33
CA PHE A 19 -8.89 -5.13 6.77
C PHE A 19 -8.84 -5.13 8.30
N THR A 20 -7.62 -5.14 8.85
CA THR A 20 -7.38 -5.15 10.29
C THR A 20 -7.13 -3.74 10.79
N ARG A 21 -8.04 -3.18 11.57
CA ARG A 21 -7.87 -1.86 12.19
C ARG A 21 -7.10 -2.00 13.49
N LEU A 22 -6.05 -1.20 13.62
CA LEU A 22 -5.21 -1.14 14.82
C LEU A 22 -5.29 0.26 15.45
N SER A 23 -5.16 0.29 16.78
CA SER A 23 -4.88 1.53 17.51
C SER A 23 -3.47 2.05 17.17
N PRO A 24 -3.15 3.31 17.51
CA PRO A 24 -1.79 3.83 17.39
C PRO A 24 -0.73 3.01 18.15
N GLN A 25 -1.14 2.24 19.16
CA GLN A 25 -0.28 1.35 19.95
C GLN A 25 -0.20 -0.08 19.37
N GLY A 26 -0.81 -0.33 18.21
CA GLY A 26 -0.78 -1.65 17.56
C GLY A 26 -1.80 -2.66 18.09
N GLN A 27 -2.72 -2.26 18.97
CA GLN A 27 -3.79 -3.14 19.44
C GLN A 27 -4.82 -3.35 18.33
N GLN A 28 -5.16 -4.60 18.02
CA GLN A 28 -6.25 -4.92 17.09
C GLN A 28 -7.60 -4.48 17.67
N LEU A 29 -8.30 -3.63 16.92
CA LEU A 29 -9.62 -3.11 17.24
C LEU A 29 -10.72 -3.88 16.51
N GLU A 30 -10.45 -4.25 15.26
CA GLU A 30 -11.39 -4.90 14.36
C GLU A 30 -10.64 -5.64 13.25
N ASP A 31 -11.19 -6.76 12.77
CA ASP A 31 -10.71 -7.45 11.57
C ASP A 31 -11.89 -7.79 10.67
N ILE A 32 -11.85 -7.31 9.42
CA ILE A 32 -12.98 -7.42 8.49
C ILE A 32 -12.52 -8.23 7.28
N PRO A 33 -12.99 -9.48 7.11
CA PRO A 33 -12.71 -10.26 5.92
C PRO A 33 -13.09 -9.50 4.64
N SER A 34 -12.30 -9.68 3.59
CA SER A 34 -12.49 -8.96 2.33
C SER A 34 -12.06 -9.76 1.10
N ILE A 35 -12.71 -9.44 -0.02
CA ILE A 35 -12.31 -9.87 -1.36
C ILE A 35 -12.13 -8.62 -2.20
N LEU A 36 -10.98 -8.48 -2.85
CA LEU A 36 -10.69 -7.44 -3.83
C LEU A 36 -10.40 -8.08 -5.18
N ILE A 37 -11.23 -7.78 -6.17
CA ILE A 37 -11.03 -8.20 -7.57
C ILE A 37 -10.55 -6.98 -8.34
N LEU A 38 -9.40 -7.10 -8.99
CA LEU A 38 -8.94 -6.14 -9.99
C LEU A 38 -8.89 -6.84 -11.35
N GLU A 39 -9.73 -6.39 -12.27
CA GLU A 39 -9.85 -6.97 -13.61
C GLU A 39 -9.61 -5.90 -14.68
N GLN A 40 -8.97 -6.28 -15.78
CA GLN A 40 -8.86 -5.45 -16.96
C GLN A 40 -10.10 -5.67 -17.83
N LEU A 41 -10.74 -4.58 -18.26
CA LEU A 41 -11.88 -4.65 -19.16
C LEU A 41 -11.40 -4.68 -20.63
N ASN A 42 -12.29 -5.05 -21.55
CA ASN A 42 -11.96 -5.40 -22.95
C ASN A 42 -11.21 -4.30 -23.73
N ASP A 43 -11.31 -3.03 -23.31
CA ASP A 43 -10.50 -1.94 -23.84
C ASP A 43 -9.18 -1.79 -23.09
N LYS A 44 -8.06 -1.69 -23.83
CA LYS A 44 -6.67 -1.76 -23.32
C LYS A 44 -6.31 -0.76 -22.21
N GLN A 45 -7.16 0.21 -21.88
CA GLN A 45 -6.97 1.16 -20.79
C GLN A 45 -8.24 1.32 -19.93
N GLN A 46 -8.87 0.22 -19.53
CA GLN A 46 -9.90 0.28 -18.50
C GLN A 46 -9.72 -0.87 -17.51
N ALA A 47 -9.86 -0.56 -16.23
CA ALA A 47 -9.84 -1.53 -15.15
C ALA A 47 -11.09 -1.36 -14.29
N ARG A 48 -11.54 -2.48 -13.70
CA ARG A 48 -12.59 -2.51 -12.69
C ARG A 48 -12.01 -3.06 -11.39
N LEU A 49 -12.21 -2.31 -10.31
CA LEU A 49 -11.95 -2.76 -8.95
C LEU A 49 -13.28 -3.04 -8.26
N THR A 50 -13.45 -4.27 -7.78
CA THR A 50 -14.58 -4.67 -6.94
C THR A 50 -14.05 -5.03 -5.56
N LEU A 51 -14.44 -4.30 -4.52
CA LEU A 51 -14.11 -4.57 -3.13
C LEU A 51 -15.35 -5.01 -2.37
N ARG A 52 -15.28 -6.19 -1.76
CA ARG A 52 -16.30 -6.73 -0.85
C ARG A 52 -15.73 -6.83 0.55
N ARG A 53 -16.48 -6.36 1.54
CA ARG A 53 -16.14 -6.45 2.97
C ARG A 53 -17.27 -7.14 3.73
N PHE A 54 -16.91 -8.11 4.55
CA PHE A 54 -17.84 -8.97 5.26
C PHE A 54 -17.76 -8.66 6.76
N ARG A 55 -18.80 -8.00 7.30
CA ARG A 55 -18.95 -7.79 8.74
C ARG A 55 -20.06 -8.72 9.24
N GLU A 56 -19.86 -9.30 10.42
CA GLU A 56 -20.86 -10.17 11.02
C GLU A 56 -22.21 -9.45 11.16
N ASN A 57 -23.30 -10.14 10.81
CA ASN A 57 -24.67 -9.65 10.93
C ASN A 57 -24.99 -8.34 10.18
N LEU A 58 -24.15 -7.94 9.23
CA LEU A 58 -24.37 -6.77 8.37
C LEU A 58 -24.41 -7.21 6.90
N PRO A 59 -25.14 -6.48 6.04
CA PRO A 59 -25.09 -6.73 4.61
C PRO A 59 -23.66 -6.56 4.08
N VAL A 60 -23.31 -7.34 3.06
CA VAL A 60 -22.01 -7.22 2.38
C VAL A 60 -21.84 -5.81 1.90
N ASN A 61 -20.75 -5.17 2.31
CA ASN A 61 -20.40 -3.86 1.80
C ASN A 61 -19.58 -4.04 0.52
N GLU A 62 -20.21 -3.79 -0.63
CA GLU A 62 -19.60 -3.86 -1.95
C GLU A 62 -19.34 -2.44 -2.50
N LEU A 63 -18.15 -2.24 -3.04
CA LEU A 63 -17.75 -1.04 -3.77
C LEU A 63 -17.21 -1.45 -5.13
N VAL A 64 -17.67 -0.79 -6.19
CA VAL A 64 -17.21 -1.01 -7.57
C VAL A 64 -16.71 0.30 -8.13
N TYR A 65 -15.49 0.31 -8.65
CA TYR A 65 -14.88 1.45 -9.32
C TYR A 65 -14.39 1.02 -10.69
N GLU A 66 -14.79 1.77 -11.72
CA GLU A 66 -14.22 1.64 -13.06
C GLU A 66 -13.44 2.90 -13.40
N TYR A 67 -12.25 2.73 -13.96
CA TYR A 67 -11.38 3.84 -14.30
C TYR A 67 -10.47 3.47 -15.46
N SER A 68 -10.03 4.51 -16.17
CA SER A 68 -9.15 4.43 -17.34
C SER A 68 -7.84 5.21 -17.17
N SER A 69 -7.62 5.79 -15.99
CA SER A 69 -6.42 6.57 -15.67
C SER A 69 -6.04 6.41 -14.20
N ILE A 70 -4.77 6.71 -13.89
CA ILE A 70 -4.25 6.70 -12.52
C ILE A 70 -4.31 8.11 -11.95
N GLU A 71 -4.82 8.22 -10.72
CA GLU A 71 -4.86 9.50 -10.00
C GLU A 71 -3.44 10.01 -9.70
N ARG A 72 -3.23 11.34 -9.72
CA ARG A 72 -1.91 11.94 -9.48
C ARG A 72 -1.31 11.61 -8.10
N ASN A 73 -2.15 11.29 -7.13
CA ASN A 73 -1.77 10.95 -5.77
C ASN A 73 -1.55 9.45 -5.55
N LEU A 74 -1.50 8.66 -6.62
CA LEU A 74 -1.25 7.23 -6.64
C LEU A 74 -0.06 6.95 -7.56
N LEU A 75 1.02 6.41 -7.00
CA LEU A 75 2.22 6.05 -7.75
C LEU A 75 2.56 4.58 -7.54
N PHE A 76 2.92 3.90 -8.63
CA PHE A 76 3.34 2.51 -8.67
C PHE A 76 4.82 2.38 -9.02
N PHE A 77 5.49 1.46 -8.33
CA PHE A 77 6.75 0.86 -8.75
C PHE A 77 6.50 -0.25 -9.77
N GLU A 78 7.54 -0.63 -10.52
CA GLU A 78 7.40 -1.58 -11.62
C GLU A 78 6.82 -2.95 -11.21
N ASN A 79 7.02 -3.38 -9.96
CA ASN A 79 6.48 -4.64 -9.44
C ASN A 79 5.02 -4.56 -8.99
N GLY A 80 4.40 -3.37 -9.04
CA GLY A 80 3.04 -3.13 -8.57
C GLY A 80 2.95 -2.64 -7.12
N ALA A 81 4.07 -2.50 -6.39
CA ALA A 81 4.07 -1.81 -5.11
C ALA A 81 3.67 -0.36 -5.32
N PHE A 82 3.00 0.27 -4.37
CA PHE A 82 2.45 1.60 -4.57
C PHE A 82 2.34 2.44 -3.31
N SER A 83 2.13 3.73 -3.50
CA SER A 83 1.69 4.64 -2.46
C SER A 83 0.51 5.48 -2.95
N ARG A 84 -0.50 5.64 -2.11
CA ARG A 84 -1.64 6.53 -2.32
C ARG A 84 -1.83 7.43 -1.10
N GLY A 85 -2.13 8.71 -1.28
CA GLY A 85 -2.38 9.55 -0.11
C GLY A 85 -2.92 10.93 -0.40
N ALA A 86 -3.09 11.73 0.65
CA ALA A 86 -3.47 13.12 0.50
C ALA A 86 -2.32 13.93 -0.15
N LEU A 87 -2.61 14.69 -1.22
CA LEU A 87 -1.62 15.54 -1.89
C LEU A 87 -1.17 16.75 -1.06
N ARG A 88 -2.01 17.18 -0.11
CA ARG A 88 -1.77 18.37 0.70
C ARG A 88 -2.17 18.10 2.14
N TRP A 89 -1.39 18.65 3.05
CA TRP A 89 -1.81 18.89 4.43
C TRP A 89 -2.70 20.12 4.46
N GLY A 90 -3.77 20.11 5.26
CA GLY A 90 -4.69 21.23 5.37
C GLY A 90 -5.29 21.32 6.76
N ALA A 91 -5.51 22.54 7.26
CA ALA A 91 -6.03 22.80 8.61
C ALA A 91 -7.39 22.13 8.90
N TYR A 92 -8.13 21.74 7.86
CA TYR A 92 -9.45 21.12 7.97
C TYR A 92 -9.54 19.71 7.36
N SER A 93 -8.43 19.18 6.82
CA SER A 93 -8.38 17.87 6.19
C SER A 93 -7.58 16.88 7.04
N GLU A 94 -8.14 15.70 7.27
CA GLU A 94 -7.38 14.59 7.83
C GLU A 94 -6.34 14.12 6.80
N PHE A 95 -5.12 13.87 7.28
CA PHE A 95 -4.07 13.30 6.45
C PHE A 95 -4.13 11.79 6.53
N TRP A 96 -3.90 11.14 5.39
CA TRP A 96 -3.74 9.71 5.32
C TRP A 96 -2.81 9.36 4.17
N ALA A 97 -2.15 8.22 4.35
CA ALA A 97 -1.33 7.59 3.33
C ALA A 97 -1.51 6.08 3.41
N GLU A 98 -1.55 5.44 2.26
CA GLU A 98 -1.57 4.01 2.06
C GLU A 98 -0.28 3.60 1.36
N PHE A 99 0.41 2.61 1.91
CA PHE A 99 1.59 2.00 1.31
C PHE A 99 1.26 0.55 0.99
N GLY A 100 1.29 0.18 -0.28
CA GLY A 100 1.07 -1.18 -0.76
C GLY A 100 2.37 -1.86 -1.14
N LEU A 101 2.77 -2.86 -0.36
CA LEU A 101 3.87 -3.76 -0.71
C LEU A 101 3.29 -5.01 -1.37
N ILE A 102 3.97 -5.50 -2.40
CA ILE A 102 3.61 -6.73 -3.12
C ILE A 102 4.86 -7.58 -3.29
N GLU A 103 4.72 -8.86 -3.02
CA GLU A 103 5.73 -9.87 -3.32
C GLU A 103 5.02 -11.15 -3.76
N ALA A 104 5.25 -11.54 -5.01
CA ALA A 104 4.58 -12.66 -5.67
C ALA A 104 3.05 -12.68 -5.42
N ASN A 105 2.56 -13.69 -4.70
CA ASN A 105 1.13 -13.94 -4.49
C ASN A 105 0.59 -13.32 -3.20
N ARG A 106 1.33 -12.37 -2.60
CA ARG A 106 0.95 -11.69 -1.36
C ARG A 106 1.09 -10.19 -1.49
N ARG A 107 0.15 -9.49 -0.87
CA ARG A 107 0.23 -8.05 -0.68
C ARG A 107 0.00 -7.70 0.78
N LEU A 108 0.72 -6.67 1.21
CA LEU A 108 0.58 -6.05 2.50
C LEU A 108 0.38 -4.56 2.27
N ARG A 109 -0.81 -4.05 2.59
CA ARG A 109 -1.10 -2.63 2.47
C ARG A 109 -1.30 -2.05 3.86
N MET A 110 -0.69 -0.90 4.14
CA MET A 110 -0.84 -0.22 5.41
C MET A 110 -1.36 1.19 5.17
N VAL A 111 -2.53 1.48 5.72
CA VAL A 111 -3.11 2.82 5.77
C VAL A 111 -2.79 3.45 7.12
N GLN A 112 -2.14 4.60 7.10
CA GLN A 112 -1.95 5.45 8.28
C GLN A 112 -2.92 6.62 8.20
N GLN A 113 -3.65 6.89 9.28
CA GLN A 113 -4.59 8.00 9.37
C GLN A 113 -4.25 8.92 10.52
N TYR A 114 -4.18 10.21 10.25
CA TYR A 114 -3.86 11.25 11.22
C TYR A 114 -5.08 12.14 11.44
N ASN A 115 -5.32 12.55 12.68
CA ASN A 115 -6.37 13.50 13.01
C ASN A 115 -5.94 14.95 12.67
N ARG A 116 -6.84 15.91 12.94
CA ARG A 116 -6.58 17.34 12.68
C ARG A 116 -5.46 17.95 13.55
N ASP A 117 -5.13 17.29 14.67
CA ASP A 117 -4.04 17.68 15.57
C ASP A 117 -2.70 17.03 15.19
N SER A 118 -2.61 16.47 13.97
CA SER A 118 -1.44 15.75 13.44
C SER A 118 -1.06 14.51 14.25
N GLN A 119 -1.98 13.95 15.04
CA GLN A 119 -1.75 12.74 15.82
C GLN A 119 -2.18 11.51 15.02
N LEU A 120 -1.37 10.45 15.09
CA LEU A 120 -1.76 9.15 14.54
C LEU A 120 -3.04 8.70 15.24
N ARG A 121 -4.10 8.52 14.45
CA ARG A 121 -5.43 8.14 14.94
C ARG A 121 -5.67 6.64 14.83
N ALA A 122 -5.29 6.07 13.70
CA ALA A 122 -5.54 4.66 13.41
C ALA A 122 -4.59 4.16 12.33
N LEU A 123 -4.35 2.86 12.38
CA LEU A 123 -3.70 2.10 11.31
C LEU A 123 -4.72 1.11 10.75
N THR A 124 -4.66 0.83 9.46
CA THR A 124 -5.35 -0.32 8.87
C THR A 124 -4.34 -1.16 8.11
N LEU A 125 -4.14 -2.39 8.57
CA LEU A 125 -3.30 -3.38 7.91
C LEU A 125 -4.19 -4.27 7.05
N ILE A 126 -3.89 -4.33 5.76
CA ILE A 126 -4.67 -5.09 4.78
C ILE A 126 -3.77 -6.18 4.21
N ARG A 127 -4.09 -7.42 4.57
CA ARG A 127 -3.25 -8.59 4.33
C ARG A 127 -3.95 -9.47 3.33
N GLU A 128 -3.41 -9.54 2.12
CA GLU A 128 -4.07 -10.16 0.98
C GLU A 128 -3.22 -11.26 0.38
N ARG A 129 -3.89 -12.31 -0.10
CA ARG A 129 -3.32 -13.43 -0.84
C ARG A 129 -4.09 -13.62 -2.14
N LEU A 130 -3.37 -13.89 -3.22
CA LEU A 130 -3.97 -14.19 -4.51
C LEU A 130 -4.72 -15.53 -4.45
N VAL A 131 -5.94 -15.57 -4.98
CA VAL A 131 -6.76 -16.79 -5.06
C VAL A 131 -6.04 -17.87 -5.87
N GLY A 132 -6.19 -19.13 -5.44
CA GLY A 132 -5.54 -20.29 -6.07
C GLY A 132 -4.08 -20.48 -5.68
N THR A 133 -3.59 -19.78 -4.65
CA THR A 133 -2.20 -19.88 -4.17
C THR A 133 -2.14 -20.27 -2.70
N ASP A 134 -1.08 -20.99 -2.32
CA ASP A 134 -0.87 -21.49 -0.96
C ASP A 134 0.20 -20.70 -0.19
N THR A 135 0.54 -19.49 -0.64
CA THR A 135 1.57 -18.68 0.01
C THR A 135 1.15 -18.34 1.45
N PRO A 136 1.89 -18.80 2.49
CA PRO A 136 1.48 -18.66 3.88
C PRO A 136 1.57 -17.21 4.35
N GLU A 137 0.86 -16.89 5.44
CA GLU A 137 1.01 -15.59 6.12
C GLU A 137 2.43 -15.44 6.69
N GLY A 138 2.95 -14.21 6.70
CA GLY A 138 4.22 -13.94 7.36
C GLY A 138 4.08 -14.02 8.88
N PRO A 139 5.13 -14.37 9.63
CA PRO A 139 5.07 -14.35 11.08
C PRO A 139 4.81 -12.93 11.59
N GLN A 140 4.24 -12.82 12.79
CA GLN A 140 4.11 -11.55 13.48
C GLN A 140 5.50 -10.90 13.63
N LEU A 141 5.59 -9.61 13.30
CA LEU A 141 6.83 -8.85 13.44
C LEU A 141 7.18 -8.68 14.92
N THR A 142 8.40 -9.08 15.26
CA THR A 142 9.02 -8.90 16.59
C THR A 142 10.21 -7.97 16.45
N PHE A 143 10.62 -7.33 17.56
CA PHE A 143 11.78 -6.45 17.54
C PHE A 143 13.07 -7.25 17.25
N GLU A 144 13.16 -8.48 17.75
CA GLU A 144 14.27 -9.39 17.57
C GLU A 144 14.51 -9.71 16.09
N GLN A 145 13.45 -9.81 15.29
CA GLN A 145 13.54 -10.00 13.85
C GLN A 145 14.14 -8.80 13.10
N LEU A 146 14.17 -7.61 13.71
CA LEU A 146 14.70 -6.39 13.11
C LEU A 146 16.17 -6.14 13.46
N LEU A 147 16.70 -6.77 14.52
CA LEU A 147 18.06 -6.58 14.99
C LEU A 147 19.10 -7.01 13.94
N GLY A 148 20.16 -6.23 13.81
CA GLY A 148 21.29 -6.52 12.92
C GLY A 148 21.55 -5.41 11.91
N GLU A 149 22.24 -5.79 10.85
CA GLU A 149 22.61 -4.91 9.74
C GLU A 149 21.86 -5.33 8.47
N TRP A 150 21.24 -4.35 7.83
CA TRP A 150 20.47 -4.49 6.61
C TRP A 150 21.14 -3.68 5.53
N GLU A 151 21.46 -4.31 4.40
CA GLU A 151 21.97 -3.65 3.22
C GLU A 151 21.03 -3.90 2.04
N GLY A 152 20.87 -2.90 1.19
CA GLY A 152 19.97 -3.04 0.06
C GLY A 152 20.04 -1.88 -0.92
N LYS A 153 18.94 -1.70 -1.64
CA LYS A 153 18.77 -0.70 -2.68
C LYS A 153 17.40 -0.07 -2.52
N ALA A 154 17.34 1.26 -2.61
CA ALA A 154 16.10 2.01 -2.67
C ALA A 154 15.92 2.62 -4.07
N ILE A 155 14.66 2.78 -4.45
CA ILE A 155 14.23 3.43 -5.68
C ILE A 155 13.25 4.54 -5.28
N THR A 156 13.48 5.75 -5.76
CA THR A 156 12.58 6.88 -5.57
C THR A 156 12.00 7.28 -6.92
N ILE A 157 10.67 7.33 -6.99
CA ILE A 157 9.89 7.81 -8.13
C ILE A 157 9.20 9.13 -7.77
N TYR A 158 9.05 10.01 -8.75
CA TYR A 158 8.30 11.25 -8.62
C TYR A 158 7.09 11.24 -9.55
N PRO A 159 5.97 11.91 -9.18
CA PRO A 159 4.92 12.20 -10.15
C PRO A 159 5.52 13.02 -11.30
N GLU A 160 5.11 12.75 -12.54
CA GLU A 160 5.52 13.59 -13.66
C GLU A 160 5.09 15.05 -13.41
N LEU A 161 6.07 15.92 -13.19
CA LEU A 161 5.87 17.35 -12.98
C LEU A 161 5.87 18.03 -14.35
N GLN A 162 4.76 18.66 -14.73
CA GLN A 162 4.75 19.56 -15.88
C GLN A 162 5.72 20.73 -15.61
N GLY A 163 6.80 20.81 -16.40
CA GLY A 163 7.75 21.93 -16.36
C GLY A 163 8.97 21.76 -15.44
N ALA A 164 9.30 20.54 -15.01
CA ALA A 164 10.47 20.31 -14.16
C ALA A 164 11.80 20.54 -14.91
N SER A 165 12.73 21.24 -14.25
CA SER A 165 14.11 21.40 -14.72
C SER A 165 14.86 20.06 -14.72
N ASN A 166 15.85 19.92 -15.61
CA ASN A 166 16.57 18.69 -15.98
C ASN A 166 17.00 17.71 -14.85
N SER A 167 17.08 18.12 -13.58
CA SER A 167 17.44 17.23 -12.46
C SER A 167 16.29 16.38 -11.91
N GLU A 168 15.03 16.82 -12.04
CA GLU A 168 13.83 16.03 -11.67
C GLU A 168 13.28 15.21 -12.84
N ALA A 169 13.87 15.38 -14.05
CA ALA A 169 13.44 14.73 -15.27
C ALA A 169 13.92 13.27 -15.40
N GLU A 170 14.84 12.80 -14.55
CA GLU A 170 15.43 11.45 -14.59
C GLU A 170 14.91 10.52 -13.47
N SER A 171 13.60 10.57 -13.19
CA SER A 171 12.95 9.56 -12.33
C SER A 171 12.86 8.21 -13.07
N PRO A 172 13.12 7.06 -12.40
CA PRO A 172 13.48 6.92 -10.99
C PRO A 172 14.97 7.05 -10.69
N HIS A 173 15.25 7.44 -9.44
CA HIS A 173 16.59 7.39 -8.88
C HIS A 173 16.79 6.15 -8.04
N SER A 174 17.97 5.55 -8.15
CA SER A 174 18.33 4.31 -7.45
C SER A 174 19.60 4.53 -6.64
N TYR A 175 19.60 4.13 -5.37
CA TYR A 175 20.74 4.30 -4.47
C TYR A 175 20.86 3.14 -3.47
N PRO A 176 22.08 2.82 -3.00
CA PRO A 176 22.28 1.81 -1.97
C PRO A 176 21.75 2.30 -0.61
N THR A 177 21.32 1.36 0.23
CA THR A 177 20.88 1.63 1.60
C THR A 177 21.64 0.77 2.58
N LYS A 178 21.87 1.31 3.78
CA LYS A 178 22.35 0.58 4.95
C LYS A 178 21.54 1.01 6.18
N LEU A 179 21.09 0.05 6.98
CA LEU A 179 20.34 0.26 8.21
C LEU A 179 20.89 -0.67 9.29
N LYS A 180 21.23 -0.12 10.45
CA LYS A 180 21.65 -0.90 11.62
C LYS A 180 20.64 -0.71 12.74
N ILE A 181 20.13 -1.81 13.30
CA ILE A 181 19.21 -1.81 14.43
C ILE A 181 19.85 -2.61 15.55
N GLU A 182 20.03 -1.98 16.70
CA GLU A 182 20.67 -2.57 17.87
C GLU A 182 19.87 -2.25 19.14
N TYR A 183 19.91 -3.16 20.11
CA TYR A 183 19.39 -2.90 21.44
C TYR A 183 20.43 -2.14 22.24
N GLN A 184 20.10 -0.92 22.67
CA GLN A 184 20.88 -0.22 23.68
C GLN A 184 20.21 -0.52 25.02
N GLY A 185 20.83 -1.38 25.83
CA GLY A 185 20.34 -1.64 27.17
C GLY A 185 20.31 -0.34 28.00
N ASN A 186 19.35 -0.23 28.91
CA ASN A 186 19.46 0.76 29.98
C ASN A 186 20.53 0.26 30.96
N ASN A 187 21.59 1.06 31.15
CA ASN A 187 22.48 0.92 32.30
C ASN A 187 21.71 1.07 33.62
#